data_AF-D0USF1-F1
#
_entry.id   AF-D0USF1-F1
#
_cell.length_a   1.000
_cell.length_b   1.000
_cell.length_c   1.000
_cell.angle_alpha   90.00
_cell.angle_beta   90.00
_cell.angle_gamma   90.00
#
_symmetry.space_group_name_H-M   'P 1'
#
loop_
_entity.id
_entity.type
_entity.pdbx_description
1 polymer ?
#
loop_
_entity_poly.entity_id
_entity_poly.type
_entity_poly.pdbx_seq_one_letter_code
_entity_poly.pdbx_strand_id
1 'polypeptide(L)'
;IKACADKLKREIEDFGFPPKFPDEDEEENKDEEGSREPIIKDKSKGKKSKVVAKSGAAKYQWQIMKSLNLTDNEIEKFAETDYWLEYFPPLAKKDLQHMGLKVDWRRSFITTDANPFYDSFVRWQFIRLKERDKIKFGKRYTIYSPKDG
;
A
#
# COMPACT_ATOMS: atom_id res chain seq x y z
N ILE A 1 3.29 0.84 0.44
CA ILE A 1 3.82 2.21 0.62
C ILE A 1 3.61 3.00 -0.67
N LYS A 2 4.36 2.73 -1.74
CA LYS A 2 4.28 3.47 -3.02
C LYS A 2 2.85 3.63 -3.58
N ALA A 3 2.08 2.56 -3.71
CA ALA A 3 0.70 2.64 -4.20
C ALA A 3 -0.23 3.52 -3.34
N CYS A 4 -0.03 3.56 -2.01
CA CYS A 4 -0.79 4.45 -1.12
C CYS A 4 -0.35 5.91 -1.28
N ALA A 5 0.95 6.15 -1.40
CA ALA A 5 1.51 7.48 -1.66
C ALA A 5 1.03 8.04 -3.01
N ASP A 6 1.03 7.22 -4.07
CA ASP A 6 0.54 7.60 -5.39
C ASP A 6 -0.98 7.84 -5.39
N LYS A 7 -1.76 7.07 -4.62
CA LYS A 7 -3.20 7.32 -4.42
C LYS A 7 -3.43 8.66 -3.74
N LEU A 8 -2.65 8.96 -2.70
CA LEU A 8 -2.72 10.24 -1.97
C LEU A 8 -2.33 11.41 -2.89
N LYS A 9 -1.28 11.25 -3.69
CA LYS A 9 -0.86 12.23 -4.70
C LYS A 9 -1.97 12.54 -5.69
N ARG A 10 -2.64 11.52 -6.23
CA ARG A 10 -3.81 11.70 -7.12
C ARG A 10 -4.96 12.41 -6.43
N GLU A 11 -5.28 12.02 -5.18
CA GLU A 11 -6.35 12.68 -4.42
C GLU A 11 -6.07 14.18 -4.18
N ILE A 12 -4.80 14.57 -3.96
CA ILE A 12 -4.40 15.98 -3.86
C ILE A 12 -4.54 16.69 -5.21
N GLU A 13 -4.10 16.05 -6.30
CA GLU A 13 -4.15 16.61 -7.66
C GLU A 13 -5.60 16.81 -8.14
N ASP A 14 -6.50 15.87 -7.83
CA ASP A 14 -7.89 15.87 -8.30
C ASP A 14 -8.81 16.75 -7.43
N PHE A 15 -8.65 16.72 -6.10
CA PHE A 15 -9.58 17.35 -5.15
C PHE A 15 -8.99 18.58 -4.42
N GLY A 16 -7.71 18.89 -4.63
CA GLY A 16 -7.00 20.01 -4.02
C GLY A 16 -6.49 19.76 -2.60
N PHE A 17 -6.08 20.84 -1.93
CA PHE A 17 -5.53 20.81 -0.57
C PHE A 17 -6.17 21.90 0.32
N PRO A 18 -6.91 21.54 1.40
CA PRO A 18 -7.37 20.19 1.75
C PRO A 18 -8.40 19.66 0.73
N PRO A 19 -8.39 18.35 0.43
CA PRO A 19 -9.24 17.77 -0.60
C PRO A 19 -10.72 17.87 -0.24
N LYS A 20 -11.51 18.34 -1.20
CA LYS A 20 -12.97 18.36 -1.11
C LYS A 20 -13.53 17.23 -1.97
N PHE A 21 -13.88 16.13 -1.32
CA PHE A 21 -14.49 14.98 -1.98
C PHE A 21 -15.99 15.25 -2.26
N PRO A 22 -16.55 14.70 -3.35
CA PRO A 22 -18.00 14.74 -3.59
C PRO A 22 -18.78 14.09 -2.42
N ASP A 23 -19.89 14.70 -2.02
CA ASP A 23 -20.79 14.15 -1.00
C ASP A 23 -21.43 12.83 -1.50
N GLU A 24 -21.78 11.94 -0.56
CA GLU A 24 -22.00 10.50 -0.78
C GLU A 24 -23.23 10.09 -1.63
N ASP A 25 -23.92 11.01 -2.29
CA ASP A 25 -25.22 10.73 -2.95
C ASP A 25 -25.16 10.48 -4.47
N GLU A 26 -24.02 10.58 -5.15
CA GLU A 26 -23.98 10.47 -6.64
C GLU A 26 -23.29 9.23 -7.25
N GLU A 27 -22.69 8.33 -6.46
CA GLU A 27 -22.03 7.11 -7.01
C GLU A 27 -22.42 5.79 -6.33
N GLU A 28 -23.68 5.64 -5.92
CA GLU A 28 -24.25 4.29 -5.82
C GLU A 28 -24.62 3.77 -7.22
N ASN A 29 -23.82 2.82 -7.72
CA ASN A 29 -24.16 1.88 -8.81
C ASN A 29 -24.31 2.46 -10.23
N LYS A 30 -23.19 2.70 -10.93
CA LYS A 30 -23.17 2.77 -12.41
C LYS A 30 -22.23 1.77 -13.07
N ASP A 31 -22.16 0.55 -12.52
CA ASP A 31 -21.62 -0.61 -13.24
C ASP A 31 -22.51 -1.82 -12.96
N GLU A 32 -23.60 -1.98 -13.73
CA GLU A 32 -24.23 -3.26 -14.11
C GLU A 32 -25.64 -3.02 -14.75
N GLU A 33 -25.71 -2.27 -15.85
CA GLU A 33 -26.86 -2.36 -16.77
C GLU A 33 -26.36 -2.79 -18.15
N GLY A 34 -26.35 -4.11 -18.40
CA GLY A 34 -26.02 -4.63 -19.72
C GLY A 34 -25.66 -6.11 -19.82
N SER A 35 -26.55 -7.02 -19.41
CA SER A 35 -26.84 -8.31 -20.07
C SER A 35 -27.68 -9.21 -19.16
N ARG A 36 -28.93 -9.45 -19.57
CA ARG A 36 -29.81 -10.46 -18.96
C ARG A 36 -29.54 -11.82 -19.61
N GLU A 37 -28.74 -12.67 -18.98
CA GLU A 37 -28.75 -14.12 -19.24
C GLU A 37 -28.75 -14.91 -17.91
N PRO A 38 -29.53 -16.00 -17.79
CA PRO A 38 -29.73 -16.66 -16.51
C PRO A 38 -28.68 -17.74 -16.20
N ILE A 39 -28.25 -17.73 -14.92
CA ILE A 39 -27.81 -18.87 -14.08
C ILE A 39 -26.47 -19.55 -14.43
N ILE A 40 -25.51 -19.46 -13.49
CA ILE A 40 -24.97 -20.57 -12.66
C ILE A 40 -24.47 -19.96 -11.33
N LYS A 41 -25.05 -20.39 -10.19
CA LYS A 41 -24.57 -20.03 -8.85
C LYS A 41 -23.26 -20.77 -8.56
N ASP A 42 -22.12 -20.15 -8.85
CA ASP A 42 -20.84 -20.58 -8.33
C ASP A 42 -20.66 -20.04 -6.89
N LYS A 43 -20.54 -20.96 -5.92
CA LYS A 43 -20.35 -20.69 -4.48
C LYS A 43 -18.95 -20.15 -4.13
N SER A 44 -18.14 -19.77 -5.13
CA SER A 44 -16.79 -19.23 -4.95
C SER A 44 -16.73 -17.70 -4.79
N LYS A 45 -17.84 -16.96 -4.94
CA LYS A 45 -17.89 -15.48 -4.79
C LYS A 45 -17.96 -14.97 -3.33
N GLY A 46 -17.26 -15.61 -2.39
CA GLY A 46 -17.07 -15.11 -1.02
C GLY A 46 -16.12 -13.90 -0.88
N LYS A 47 -15.84 -13.17 -1.97
CA LYS A 47 -14.88 -12.05 -1.99
C LYS A 47 -15.46 -10.75 -1.42
N LYS A 48 -16.78 -10.51 -1.49
CA LYS A 48 -17.36 -9.23 -1.02
C LYS A 48 -17.33 -9.08 0.50
N SER A 49 -17.40 -10.18 1.27
CA SER A 49 -17.46 -10.13 2.75
C SER A 49 -16.13 -9.76 3.42
N LYS A 50 -14.98 -10.09 2.82
CA LYS A 50 -13.65 -9.74 3.38
C LYS A 50 -13.19 -8.32 3.03
N VAL A 51 -13.64 -7.78 1.89
CA VAL A 51 -13.34 -6.40 1.49
C VAL A 51 -14.11 -5.44 2.39
N VAL A 52 -15.41 -5.67 2.56
CA VAL A 52 -16.28 -4.86 3.44
C VAL A 52 -15.81 -4.87 4.90
N ALA A 53 -15.28 -5.99 5.40
CA ALA A 53 -14.75 -6.08 6.76
C ALA A 53 -13.36 -5.42 6.96
N LYS A 54 -12.64 -5.09 5.88
CA LYS A 54 -11.30 -4.48 5.92
C LYS A 54 -11.26 -3.04 5.41
N SER A 55 -12.22 -2.63 4.59
CA SER A 55 -12.49 -1.23 4.31
C SER A 55 -13.14 -0.63 5.55
N GLY A 56 -12.37 0.09 6.37
CA GLY A 56 -12.96 1.00 7.34
C GLY A 56 -13.88 2.00 6.64
N ALA A 57 -14.63 2.79 7.41
CA ALA A 57 -15.61 3.77 6.89
C ALA A 57 -15.04 4.82 5.91
N ALA A 58 -13.73 4.86 5.68
CA ALA A 58 -13.04 5.81 4.81
C ALA A 58 -12.83 5.25 3.39
N LYS A 59 -13.36 5.94 2.37
CA LYS A 59 -13.21 5.60 0.94
C LYS A 59 -11.88 6.13 0.37
N TYR A 60 -11.44 7.29 0.84
CA TYR A 60 -10.23 7.98 0.36
C TYR A 60 -9.02 7.74 1.27
N GLN A 61 -7.82 7.69 0.68
CA GLN A 61 -6.58 7.54 1.43
C GLN A 61 -6.37 8.72 2.38
N TRP A 62 -6.71 9.93 1.96
CA TRP A 62 -6.67 11.13 2.79
C TRP A 62 -7.47 11.00 4.09
N GLN A 63 -8.69 10.45 4.01
CA GLN A 63 -9.55 10.24 5.18
C GLN A 63 -8.93 9.23 6.17
N ILE A 64 -8.28 8.18 5.65
CA ILE A 64 -7.55 7.20 6.47
C ILE A 64 -6.39 7.90 7.20
N MET A 65 -5.64 8.76 6.51
CA MET A 65 -4.52 9.50 7.12
C MET A 65 -5.00 10.48 8.19
N LYS A 66 -6.15 11.15 7.98
CA LYS A 66 -6.81 11.96 9.03
C LYS A 66 -7.20 11.15 10.25
N SER A 67 -7.66 9.90 10.06
CA SER A 67 -8.01 9.02 11.18
C SER A 67 -6.81 8.61 12.04
N LEU A 68 -5.58 8.76 11.52
CA LEU A 68 -4.33 8.58 12.27
C LEU A 68 -3.92 9.85 13.06
N ASN A 69 -4.83 10.82 13.21
CA ASN A 69 -4.60 12.10 13.90
C ASN A 69 -3.47 12.96 13.27
N LEU A 70 -3.25 12.83 11.96
CA LEU A 70 -2.30 13.65 11.21
C LEU A 70 -2.94 14.98 10.78
N THR A 71 -2.13 16.05 10.77
CA THR A 71 -2.55 17.36 10.26
C THR A 71 -2.53 17.41 8.73
N ASP A 72 -3.37 18.25 8.11
CA ASP A 72 -3.43 18.35 6.64
C ASP A 72 -2.05 18.58 6.01
N ASN A 73 -1.24 19.48 6.57
CA ASN A 73 0.14 19.78 6.11
C ASN A 73 1.11 18.59 6.26
N GLU A 74 0.87 17.69 7.21
CA GLU A 74 1.69 16.48 7.34
C GLU A 74 1.25 15.43 6.33
N ILE A 75 -0.06 15.30 6.08
CA ILE A 75 -0.62 14.34 5.13
C ILE A 75 -0.09 14.60 3.72
N GLU A 76 0.08 15.86 3.32
CA GLU A 76 0.68 16.23 2.03
C GLU A 76 2.06 15.59 1.81
N LYS A 77 2.90 15.55 2.85
CA LYS A 77 4.26 14.98 2.77
C LYS A 77 4.25 13.48 2.47
N PHE A 78 3.16 12.78 2.81
CA PHE A 78 2.99 11.37 2.48
C PHE A 78 2.63 11.11 1.01
N ALA A 79 2.47 12.14 0.18
CA ALA A 79 2.46 11.96 -1.28
C ALA A 79 3.82 11.44 -1.79
N GLU A 80 4.91 11.79 -1.09
CA GLU A 80 6.24 11.26 -1.36
C GLU A 80 6.50 9.99 -0.55
N THR A 81 7.06 8.98 -1.23
CA THR A 81 7.22 7.64 -0.65
C THR A 81 8.27 7.62 0.47
N ASP A 82 9.29 8.45 0.37
CA ASP A 82 10.40 8.49 1.35
C ASP A 82 9.94 8.96 2.73
N TYR A 83 8.98 9.87 2.78
CA TYR A 83 8.44 10.36 4.06
C TYR A 83 7.79 9.25 4.89
N TRP A 84 7.22 8.23 4.23
CA TRP A 84 6.70 7.05 4.93
C TRP A 84 7.80 6.26 5.64
N LEU A 85 8.98 6.18 5.03
CA LEU A 85 10.15 5.49 5.57
C LEU A 85 10.78 6.25 6.74
N GLU A 86 10.59 7.57 6.81
CA GLU A 86 11.05 8.40 7.92
C GLU A 86 10.04 8.41 9.08
N TYR A 87 8.74 8.45 8.77
CA TYR A 87 7.69 8.67 9.76
C TYR A 87 7.33 7.39 10.55
N PHE A 88 7.01 6.29 9.85
CA PHE A 88 6.45 5.10 10.50
C PHE A 88 7.47 4.22 11.24
N PRO A 89 8.70 3.99 10.75
CA PRO A 89 9.64 3.11 11.45
C PRO A 89 10.00 3.57 12.87
N PRO A 90 10.23 4.86 13.16
CA PRO A 90 10.43 5.34 14.53
C PRO A 90 9.20 5.13 15.42
N LEU A 91 7.99 5.32 14.89
CA LEU A 91 6.74 5.08 15.63
C LEU A 91 6.57 3.60 15.97
N ALA A 92 6.76 2.71 15.01
CA ALA A 92 6.71 1.26 15.24
C ALA A 92 7.71 0.84 16.33
N LYS A 93 8.94 1.40 16.32
CA LYS A 93 9.92 1.15 17.39
C LYS A 93 9.41 1.61 18.75
N LYS A 94 8.85 2.82 18.85
CA LYS A 94 8.30 3.37 20.09
C LYS A 94 7.16 2.50 20.64
N ASP A 95 6.26 2.06 19.77
CA ASP A 95 5.13 1.22 20.16
C ASP A 95 5.58 -0.16 20.68
N LEU A 96 6.53 -0.78 19.99
CA LEU A 96 7.11 -2.07 20.42
C LEU A 96 7.92 -1.94 21.73
N GLN A 97 8.54 -0.78 21.97
CA GLN A 97 9.20 -0.47 23.24
C GLN A 97 8.18 -0.29 24.38
N HIS A 98 7.08 0.43 24.13
CA HIS A 98 5.98 0.56 25.09
C HIS A 98 5.31 -0.78 25.40
N MET A 99 5.23 -1.68 24.42
CA MET A 99 4.76 -3.05 24.63
C MET A 99 5.70 -3.88 25.53
N GLY A 100 6.97 -3.46 25.70
CA GLY A 100 7.94 -4.15 26.56
C GLY A 100 8.62 -5.36 25.90
N LEU A 101 8.74 -5.36 24.57
CA LEU A 101 9.40 -6.46 23.85
C LEU A 101 10.91 -6.51 24.14
N LYS A 102 11.43 -7.74 24.33
CA LYS A 102 12.86 -8.00 24.59
C LYS A 102 13.65 -8.07 23.28
N VAL A 103 13.81 -6.93 22.61
CA VAL A 103 14.47 -6.81 21.29
C VAL A 103 15.79 -6.04 21.40
N ASP A 104 16.84 -6.50 20.71
CA ASP A 104 18.09 -5.73 20.54
C ASP A 104 17.92 -4.68 19.43
N TRP A 105 17.56 -3.46 19.83
CA TRP A 105 17.28 -2.35 18.91
C TRP A 105 18.46 -1.95 18.02
N ARG A 106 19.70 -2.31 18.37
CA ARG A 106 20.90 -2.01 17.57
C ARG A 106 20.93 -2.77 16.24
N ARG A 107 20.09 -3.80 16.11
CA ARG A 107 19.95 -4.63 14.90
C ARG A 107 18.74 -4.24 14.05
N SER A 108 18.11 -3.10 14.32
CA SER A 108 16.98 -2.59 13.55
C SER A 108 17.46 -1.93 12.26
N PHE A 109 16.79 -2.16 11.14
CA PHE A 109 17.13 -1.57 9.84
C PHE A 109 15.90 -1.45 8.93
N ILE A 110 16.01 -0.65 7.88
CA ILE A 110 15.02 -0.50 6.80
C ILE A 110 15.45 -1.36 5.60
N THR A 111 14.48 -1.91 4.85
CA THR A 111 14.70 -2.90 3.79
C THR A 111 14.77 -2.34 2.38
N THR A 112 14.52 -1.04 2.20
CA THR A 112 14.61 -0.36 0.90
C THR A 112 16.06 0.05 0.61
N ASP A 113 16.28 0.56 -0.60
CA ASP A 113 17.52 1.17 -1.06
C ASP A 113 17.98 2.40 -0.24
N ALA A 114 17.07 3.00 0.54
CA ALA A 114 17.40 4.00 1.55
C ALA A 114 18.43 3.52 2.59
N ASN A 115 18.58 2.19 2.77
CA ASN A 115 19.63 1.61 3.58
C ASN A 115 20.74 0.98 2.71
N PRO A 116 21.89 1.66 2.52
CA PRO A 116 22.95 1.18 1.63
C PRO A 116 23.58 -0.14 2.10
N PHE A 117 23.60 -0.41 3.42
CA PHE A 117 24.16 -1.66 3.94
C PHE A 117 23.28 -2.86 3.56
N TYR A 118 21.97 -2.71 3.70
CA TYR A 118 21.03 -3.77 3.36
C TYR A 118 20.90 -3.95 1.84
N ASP A 119 20.89 -2.85 1.07
CA ASP A 119 20.94 -2.90 -0.39
C ASP A 119 22.19 -3.67 -0.88
N SER A 120 23.36 -3.36 -0.33
CA SER A 120 24.61 -4.09 -0.66
C SER A 120 24.52 -5.58 -0.33
N PHE A 121 23.92 -5.93 0.81
CA PHE A 121 23.69 -7.33 1.19
C PHE A 121 22.77 -8.06 0.21
N VAL A 122 21.66 -7.43 -0.19
CA VAL A 122 20.72 -8.02 -1.17
C VAL A 122 21.37 -8.13 -2.54
N ARG A 123 22.13 -7.13 -2.99
CA ARG A 123 22.89 -7.21 -4.25
C ARG A 123 23.87 -8.38 -4.26
N TRP A 124 24.65 -8.54 -3.19
CA TRP A 124 25.53 -9.70 -3.01
C TRP A 124 24.74 -11.01 -3.10
N GLN A 125 23.58 -11.11 -2.44
CA GLN A 125 22.73 -12.30 -2.50
C GLN A 125 22.27 -12.61 -3.93
N PHE A 126 21.77 -11.62 -4.66
CA PHE A 126 21.30 -11.81 -6.04
C PHE A 126 22.43 -12.14 -7.02
N ILE A 127 23.62 -11.56 -6.84
CA ILE A 127 24.82 -11.92 -7.61
C ILE A 127 25.15 -13.40 -7.39
N ARG A 128 25.20 -13.86 -6.13
CA ARG A 128 25.47 -15.28 -5.81
C ARG A 128 24.40 -16.24 -6.34
N LEU A 129 23.13 -15.83 -6.31
CA LEU A 129 22.05 -16.64 -6.89
C LEU A 129 22.14 -16.73 -8.41
N LYS A 130 22.58 -15.66 -9.08
CA LYS A 130 22.82 -15.65 -10.52
C LYS A 130 24.02 -16.54 -10.90
N GLU A 131 25.13 -16.43 -10.17
CA GLU A 131 26.33 -17.28 -10.35
C GLU A 131 26.03 -18.78 -10.21
N ARG A 132 25.07 -19.14 -9.35
CA ARG A 132 24.65 -20.53 -9.10
C ARG A 132 23.47 -20.98 -9.96
N ASP A 133 23.18 -20.25 -11.03
CA ASP A 133 22.09 -20.56 -11.98
C ASP A 133 20.70 -20.67 -11.35
N LYS A 134 20.46 -20.00 -10.22
CA LYS A 134 19.15 -19.96 -9.54
C LYS A 134 18.24 -18.85 -10.07
N ILE A 135 18.80 -17.86 -10.77
CA ILE A 135 18.06 -16.79 -11.43
C ILE A 135 18.13 -17.02 -12.94
N LYS A 136 16.97 -17.16 -13.58
CA LYS A 136 16.83 -17.33 -15.03
C LYS A 136 15.90 -16.26 -15.59
N PHE A 137 16.19 -15.79 -16.79
CA PHE A 137 15.34 -14.87 -17.53
C PHE A 137 14.60 -15.62 -18.64
N GLY A 138 13.31 -15.36 -18.81
CA GLY A 138 12.48 -16.00 -19.84
C GLY A 138 11.00 -15.70 -19.68
N LYS A 139 10.20 -15.98 -20.72
CA LYS A 139 8.75 -15.80 -20.68
C LYS A 139 8.11 -16.87 -19.80
N ARG A 140 7.32 -16.43 -18.82
CA ARG A 140 6.57 -17.29 -17.88
C ARG A 140 5.18 -16.71 -17.71
N TYR A 141 4.19 -17.56 -17.52
CA TYR A 141 2.86 -17.11 -17.13
C TYR A 141 2.88 -16.72 -15.66
N THR A 142 2.52 -15.46 -15.38
CA THR A 142 2.40 -14.91 -14.04
C THR A 142 1.10 -14.11 -13.95
N ILE A 143 0.51 -14.04 -12.75
CA ILE A 143 -0.59 -13.12 -12.52
C ILE A 143 -0.06 -11.70 -12.72
N TYR A 144 -0.74 -10.94 -13.58
CA TYR A 144 -0.34 -9.59 -13.97
C TYR A 144 -1.49 -8.62 -13.70
N SER A 145 -1.16 -7.45 -13.16
CA SER A 145 -2.09 -6.36 -12.96
C SER A 145 -1.75 -5.26 -13.96
N PRO A 146 -2.62 -4.99 -14.96
CA PRO A 146 -2.38 -3.92 -15.94
C PRO A 146 -2.30 -2.51 -15.35
N LYS A 147 -2.71 -2.32 -14.10
CA LYS A 147 -2.59 -1.04 -13.40
C LYS A 147 -1.19 -0.84 -12.79
N ASP A 148 -0.45 -1.92 -12.55
CA ASP A 148 0.82 -1.90 -11.82
C ASP A 148 2.05 -2.04 -12.73
N GLY A 149 1.89 -2.43 -13.99
CA GLY A 149 3.00 -2.60 -14.95
C GLY A 149 2.73 -1.90 -16.26
#